data_AF-A0A2M7VY62-F1
#
_entry.id   AF-A0A2M7VY62-F1
#
_cell.length_a   1.000
_cell.length_b   1.000
_cell.length_c   1.000
_cell.angle_alpha   90.00
_cell.angle_beta   90.00
_cell.angle_gamma   90.00
#
_symmetry.space_group_name_H-M   'P 1'
#
loop_
_entity.id
_entity.type
_entity.pdbx_description
1 polymer ?
#
loop_
_entity_poly.entity_id
_entity_poly.type
_entity_poly.pdbx_seq_one_letter_code
_entity_poly.pdbx_strand_id
1 'polypeptide(L)'
;MESIEGNKLIVKMQLDLAKKGINKDVIVKGLQELRPYALEEKDPTLTKVIRLAYEHIENNGTFNIPIPADEEIDDDLGDDDHEEVPLLIVNTIETDKDRVESLNYLLSLMLDRTNASNREELFIYRDALKEY
;
A
#
# COMPACT_ATOMS: atom_id res chain seq x y z
N MET A 1 -2.88 -7.03 9.86
CA MET A 1 -1.61 -7.74 10.10
C MET A 1 -1.84 -8.75 11.21
N GLU A 2 -1.07 -9.83 11.32
CA GLU A 2 -1.30 -10.84 12.38
C GLU A 2 -0.70 -10.39 13.71
N SER A 3 0.47 -9.75 13.67
CA SER A 3 1.13 -9.18 14.83
C SER A 3 0.32 -8.04 15.46
N ILE A 4 0.11 -8.11 16.77
CA ILE A 4 -0.51 -7.05 17.57
C ILE A 4 0.37 -5.79 17.53
N GLU A 5 1.69 -5.96 17.66
CA GLU A 5 2.68 -4.88 17.61
C GLU A 5 2.70 -4.22 16.23
N GLY A 6 2.66 -5.02 15.15
CA GLY A 6 2.54 -4.53 13.78
C GLY A 6 1.25 -3.75 13.56
N ASN A 7 0.10 -4.25 14.02
CA ASN A 7 -1.18 -3.54 13.97
C ASN A 7 -1.13 -2.21 14.73
N LYS A 8 -0.53 -2.17 15.93
CA LYS A 8 -0.35 -0.93 16.71
C LYS A 8 0.52 0.09 15.97
N LEU A 9 1.57 -0.36 15.29
CA LEU A 9 2.44 0.50 14.50
C LEU A 9 1.69 1.13 13.33
N ILE A 10 0.88 0.35 12.62
CA ILE A 10 0.01 0.85 11.53
C ILE A 10 -0.96 1.90 12.06
N VAL A 11 -1.69 1.60 13.14
CA VAL A 11 -2.67 2.55 13.73
C VAL A 11 -1.98 3.85 14.17
N LYS A 12 -0.77 3.75 14.73
CA LYS A 12 0.04 4.93 15.09
C LYS A 12 0.38 5.78 13.85
N MET A 13 0.81 5.15 12.75
CA MET A 13 1.10 5.86 11.50
C MET A 13 -0.15 6.54 10.94
N GLN A 14 -1.32 5.88 10.96
CA GLN A 14 -2.58 6.48 10.52
C GLN A 14 -2.96 7.72 11.36
N LEU A 15 -2.78 7.65 12.69
CA LEU A 15 -3.02 8.79 13.58
C LEU A 15 -2.06 9.95 13.34
N ASP A 16 -0.78 9.67 13.04
CA ASP A 16 0.21 10.69 12.71
C ASP A 16 -0.10 11.32 11.33
N LEU A 17 -0.48 10.52 10.33
CA LEU A 17 -0.91 10.97 9.01
C LEU A 17 -2.12 11.91 9.09
N ALA A 18 -3.15 11.52 9.84
CA ALA A 18 -4.36 12.33 10.01
C ALA A 18 -4.10 13.69 10.66
N LYS A 19 -3.06 13.80 11.50
CA LYS A 19 -2.73 15.04 12.24
C LYS A 19 -1.74 15.93 11.52
N LYS A 20 -0.75 15.34 10.82
CA LYS A 20 0.44 16.03 10.33
C LYS A 20 0.64 15.89 8.81
N GLY A 21 -0.17 15.09 8.13
CA GLY A 21 0.06 14.69 6.75
C GLY A 21 1.26 13.75 6.62
N ILE A 22 1.79 13.62 5.39
CA ILE A 22 2.93 12.76 5.11
C ILE A 22 4.22 13.45 5.58
N ASN A 23 4.76 12.99 6.71
CA ASN A 23 6.13 13.26 7.10
C ASN A 23 7.03 12.12 6.64
N LYS A 24 7.83 12.37 5.59
CA LYS A 24 8.73 11.41 4.96
C LYS A 24 9.48 10.54 5.97
N ASP A 25 10.27 11.17 6.85
CA ASP A 25 11.17 10.46 7.76
C ASP A 25 10.41 9.59 8.77
N VAL A 26 9.26 10.08 9.25
CA VAL A 26 8.42 9.34 10.21
C VAL A 26 7.76 8.14 9.53
N ILE A 27 7.21 8.32 8.33
CA ILE A 27 6.50 7.26 7.61
C ILE A 27 7.46 6.19 7.11
N VAL A 28 8.58 6.58 6.51
CA VAL A 28 9.62 5.64 6.04
C VAL A 28 10.11 4.79 7.20
N LYS A 29 10.43 5.42 8.34
CA LYS A 29 10.85 4.69 9.54
C LYS A 29 9.77 3.73 10.02
N GLY A 30 8.51 4.17 10.07
CA GLY A 30 7.39 3.32 10.47
C GLY A 30 7.20 2.11 9.55
N LEU A 31 7.30 2.29 8.23
CA LEU A 31 7.23 1.19 7.26
C LEU A 31 8.43 0.24 7.35
N GLN A 32 9.64 0.77 7.57
CA GLN A 32 10.84 -0.05 7.79
C GLN A 32 10.73 -0.88 9.07
N GLU A 33 10.20 -0.31 10.15
CA GLU A 33 9.89 -1.03 11.40
C GLU A 33 8.74 -2.03 11.24
N LEU A 34 7.83 -1.82 10.28
CA LEU A 34 6.72 -2.72 9.98
C LEU A 34 7.15 -3.96 9.20
N ARG A 35 8.18 -3.84 8.36
CA ARG A 35 8.64 -4.90 7.45
C ARG A 35 9.03 -6.22 8.14
N PRO A 36 9.75 -6.23 9.29
CA PRO A 36 10.09 -7.47 10.00
C PRO A 36 8.86 -8.31 10.36
N TYR A 37 7.75 -7.69 10.76
CA TYR A 37 6.52 -8.42 11.09
C TYR A 37 5.96 -9.15 9.87
N ALA A 38 5.94 -8.50 8.70
CA ALA A 38 5.49 -9.16 7.45
C ALA A 38 6.40 -10.32 7.03
N LEU A 39 7.71 -10.23 7.32
CA LEU A 39 8.68 -11.31 7.08
C LEU A 39 8.44 -12.50 8.02
N GLU A 40 8.23 -12.24 9.31
CA GLU A 40 7.93 -13.27 10.32
C GLU A 40 6.62 -14.01 10.01
N GLU A 41 5.62 -13.27 9.54
CA GLU A 41 4.33 -13.79 9.08
C GLU A 41 4.40 -14.54 7.74
N LYS A 42 5.58 -14.59 7.11
CA LYS A 42 5.81 -15.24 5.80
C LYS A 42 4.87 -14.73 4.71
N ASP A 43 4.55 -13.44 4.73
CA ASP A 43 3.73 -12.80 3.70
C ASP A 43 4.65 -12.05 2.70
N PRO A 44 5.04 -12.69 1.57
CA PRO A 44 5.94 -12.08 0.60
C PRO A 44 5.32 -10.88 -0.11
N THR A 45 3.99 -10.88 -0.32
CA THR A 45 3.28 -9.77 -0.93
C THR A 45 3.35 -8.56 -0.03
N LEU A 46 2.96 -8.70 1.23
CA LEU A 46 2.96 -7.61 2.19
C LEU A 46 4.38 -7.06 2.42
N THR A 47 5.36 -7.96 2.54
CA THR A 47 6.77 -7.58 2.65
C THR A 47 7.23 -6.72 1.47
N LYS A 48 6.82 -7.10 0.25
CA LYS A 48 7.17 -6.38 -0.99
C LYS A 48 6.47 -5.03 -1.08
N VAL A 49 5.18 -4.97 -0.75
CA VAL A 49 4.40 -3.73 -0.72
C VAL A 49 4.99 -2.73 0.27
N ILE A 50 5.26 -3.16 1.52
CA ILE A 50 5.87 -2.30 2.54
C ILE A 50 7.21 -1.76 2.04
N ARG A 51 8.03 -2.62 1.44
CA ARG A 51 9.33 -2.24 0.87
C ARG A 51 9.19 -1.16 -0.19
N LEU A 52 8.40 -1.44 -1.22
CA LEU A 52 8.23 -0.52 -2.33
C LEU A 52 7.60 0.80 -1.86
N ALA A 53 6.67 0.77 -0.91
CA ALA A 53 6.04 1.98 -0.39
C ALA A 53 7.04 2.92 0.30
N TYR A 54 7.97 2.41 1.14
CA TYR A 54 8.98 3.29 1.72
C TYR A 54 10.03 3.74 0.71
N GLU A 55 10.44 2.88 -0.23
CA GLU A 55 11.38 3.26 -1.30
C GLU A 55 10.79 4.38 -2.17
N HIS A 56 9.49 4.28 -2.49
CA HIS A 56 8.75 5.30 -3.25
C HIS A 56 8.74 6.64 -2.51
N ILE A 57 8.45 6.65 -1.21
CA ILE A 57 8.45 7.86 -0.39
C ILE A 57 9.87 8.41 -0.21
N GLU A 58 10.88 7.56 -0.11
CA GLU A 58 12.29 7.95 -0.06
C GLU A 58 12.72 8.69 -1.33
N ASN A 59 12.35 8.17 -2.50
CA ASN A 59 12.72 8.72 -3.80
C ASN A 59 11.92 9.97 -4.18
N ASN A 60 10.62 10.00 -3.88
CA ASN A 60 9.72 11.06 -4.32
C ASN A 60 9.42 12.11 -3.24
N GLY A 61 9.82 11.86 -1.99
CA GLY A 61 9.54 12.74 -0.84
C GLY A 61 8.12 12.64 -0.31
N THR A 62 7.24 11.87 -0.96
CA THR A 62 5.82 11.71 -0.63
C THR A 62 5.24 10.48 -1.33
N PHE A 63 3.97 10.16 -1.09
CA PHE A 63 3.28 9.01 -1.67
C PHE A 63 2.48 9.46 -2.91
N ASN A 64 2.91 9.02 -4.10
CA ASN A 64 2.34 9.41 -5.41
C ASN A 64 1.55 8.27 -6.06
N ILE A 65 1.11 7.29 -5.27
CA ILE A 65 0.31 6.20 -5.77
C ILE A 65 -1.15 6.57 -5.48
N PRO A 66 -2.03 6.59 -6.48
CA PRO A 66 -3.46 6.81 -6.26
C PRO A 66 -4.15 5.56 -5.69
N ILE A 67 -5.35 5.75 -5.15
CA ILE A 67 -6.21 4.66 -4.69
C ILE A 67 -6.69 3.84 -5.90
N PRO A 68 -6.59 2.49 -5.88
CA PRO A 68 -7.20 1.62 -6.87
C PRO A 68 -8.66 1.98 -7.12
N ALA A 69 -9.10 1.95 -8.37
CA ALA A 69 -10.51 2.17 -8.69
C ALA A 69 -11.36 0.95 -8.35
N ASP A 70 -12.59 1.19 -7.90
CA ASP A 70 -13.62 0.17 -7.74
C ASP A 70 -14.22 -0.17 -9.13
N GLU A 71 -13.52 -0.91 -9.98
CA GLU A 71 -14.12 -1.49 -11.20
C GLU A 71 -13.99 -3.01 -11.22
N GLU A 72 -15.10 -3.65 -11.64
CA GLU A 72 -15.27 -5.10 -11.72
C GLU A 72 -14.12 -5.71 -12.53
N ILE A 73 -13.39 -6.62 -11.88
CA ILE A 73 -12.41 -7.48 -12.53
C ILE A 73 -13.17 -8.22 -13.64
N ASP A 74 -12.81 -7.99 -14.90
CA ASP A 74 -13.27 -8.85 -15.97
C ASP A 74 -12.54 -10.20 -15.77
N ASP A 75 -13.26 -11.18 -15.19
CA ASP A 75 -12.79 -12.52 -14.83
C ASP A 75 -12.28 -13.35 -16.04
N ASP A 76 -12.25 -12.78 -17.25
CA ASP A 76 -11.84 -13.45 -18.49
C ASP A 76 -10.32 -13.43 -18.75
N LEU A 77 -9.50 -12.86 -17.85
CA LEU A 77 -8.03 -12.97 -17.93
C LEU A 77 -7.57 -14.30 -17.33
N GLY A 78 -7.77 -15.34 -18.12
CA GLY A 78 -7.34 -16.70 -17.89
C GLY A 78 -5.82 -16.84 -17.73
N ASP A 79 -5.49 -17.80 -16.87
CA ASP A 79 -4.20 -18.37 -16.47
C ASP A 79 -3.27 -18.72 -17.67
N ASP A 80 -2.60 -17.77 -18.32
CA ASP A 80 -1.29 -17.94 -18.97
C ASP A 80 -0.73 -16.61 -19.48
N ASP A 81 0.56 -16.37 -19.25
CA ASP A 81 1.37 -15.27 -19.79
C ASP A 81 1.08 -13.83 -19.30
N HIS A 82 2.18 -13.07 -19.19
CA HIS A 82 2.23 -11.68 -18.74
C HIS A 82 1.56 -10.72 -19.74
N GLU A 83 0.23 -10.73 -19.83
CA GLU A 83 -0.49 -9.61 -20.42
C GLU A 83 -0.67 -8.51 -19.38
N GLU A 84 -0.27 -7.29 -19.75
CA GLU A 84 -0.42 -6.08 -18.95
C GLU A 84 -1.89 -5.91 -18.56
N VAL A 85 -2.24 -6.32 -17.34
CA VAL A 85 -3.51 -5.93 -16.72
C VAL A 85 -3.61 -4.42 -16.85
N PRO A 86 -4.62 -3.89 -17.57
CA PRO A 86 -4.76 -2.44 -17.72
C PRO A 86 -4.87 -1.87 -16.30
N LEU A 87 -3.91 -1.01 -15.95
CA LEU A 87 -3.81 -0.39 -14.64
C LEU A 87 -5.19 0.10 -14.19
N LEU A 88 -5.76 -0.56 -13.17
CA LEU A 88 -7.00 -0.18 -12.48
C LEU A 88 -6.83 1.12 -11.65
N ILE A 89 -5.91 1.98 -12.07
CA ILE A 89 -5.64 3.29 -11.50
C ILE A 89 -6.42 4.30 -12.33
N VAL A 90 -7.68 4.52 -11.97
CA VAL A 90 -8.51 5.57 -12.57
C VAL A 90 -8.41 6.87 -11.75
N ASN A 91 -8.07 6.76 -10.46
CA ASN A 91 -7.92 7.92 -9.59
C ASN A 91 -6.60 8.67 -9.86
N THR A 92 -6.65 9.99 -9.80
CA THR A 92 -5.48 10.87 -9.94
C THR A 92 -5.06 11.43 -8.58
N ILE A 93 -3.78 11.71 -8.42
CA ILE A 93 -3.26 12.46 -7.27
C ILE A 93 -3.18 13.94 -7.67
N GLU A 94 -4.06 14.78 -7.13
CA GLU A 94 -4.09 16.21 -7.44
C GLU A 94 -3.60 17.07 -6.28
N THR A 95 -3.81 16.59 -5.04
CA THR A 95 -3.56 17.35 -3.82
C THR A 95 -2.78 16.54 -2.79
N ASP A 96 -2.22 17.23 -1.78
CA ASP A 96 -1.60 16.55 -0.63
C ASP A 96 -2.60 15.71 0.16
N LYS A 97 -3.89 16.08 0.11
CA LYS A 97 -4.95 15.33 0.76
C LYS A 97 -5.13 13.95 0.11
N ASP A 98 -5.11 13.88 -1.22
CA ASP A 98 -5.26 12.61 -1.96
C ASP A 98 -4.11 11.64 -1.64
N ARG A 99 -2.89 12.19 -1.48
CA ARG A 99 -1.69 11.42 -1.10
C ARG A 99 -1.83 10.82 0.30
N VAL A 100 -2.31 11.64 1.24
CA VAL A 100 -2.56 11.21 2.62
C VAL A 100 -3.66 10.15 2.65
N GLU A 101 -4.75 10.34 1.91
CA GLU A 101 -5.86 9.39 1.83
C GLU A 101 -5.41 8.06 1.22
N SER A 102 -4.66 8.08 0.12
CA SER A 102 -4.14 6.88 -0.50
C SER A 102 -3.18 6.09 0.41
N LEU A 103 -2.23 6.78 1.04
CA LEU A 103 -1.33 6.10 1.98
C LEU A 103 -2.09 5.53 3.19
N ASN A 104 -3.05 6.29 3.73
CA ASN A 104 -3.88 5.83 4.84
C ASN A 104 -4.75 4.62 4.44
N TYR A 105 -5.23 4.59 3.20
CA TYR A 105 -5.97 3.49 2.64
C TYR A 105 -5.10 2.24 2.50
N LEU A 106 -3.90 2.36 1.91
CA LEU A 106 -2.92 1.29 1.84
C LEU A 106 -2.62 0.70 3.24
N LEU A 107 -2.44 1.54 4.26
CA LEU A 107 -2.26 1.10 5.64
C LEU A 107 -3.47 0.33 6.18
N SER A 108 -4.69 0.71 5.79
CA SER A 108 -5.92 0.01 6.17
C SER A 108 -5.99 -1.38 5.55
N LEU A 109 -5.57 -1.53 4.29
CA LEU A 109 -5.47 -2.84 3.62
C LEU A 109 -4.50 -3.77 4.36
N MET A 110 -3.39 -3.24 4.88
CA MET A 110 -2.44 -4.02 5.68
C MET A 110 -3.04 -4.51 7.01
N LEU A 111 -3.98 -3.77 7.62
CA LEU A 111 -4.66 -4.16 8.85
C LEU A 111 -5.57 -5.37 8.62
N ASP A 112 -6.35 -5.37 7.54
CA ASP A 112 -7.30 -6.44 7.21
C ASP A 112 -6.95 -7.18 5.91
N ARG A 113 -5.69 -7.58 5.78
CA ARG A 113 -5.16 -8.25 4.57
C ARG A 113 -5.72 -9.66 4.32
N THR A 114 -6.46 -10.22 5.26
CA THR A 114 -7.10 -11.54 5.15
C THR A 114 -8.42 -11.48 4.39
N ASN A 115 -9.00 -10.28 4.26
CA ASN A 115 -10.07 -10.01 3.34
C ASN A 115 -9.57 -10.17 1.90
N ALA A 116 -10.31 -10.91 1.06
CA ALA A 116 -9.92 -11.23 -0.31
C ALA A 116 -9.78 -9.98 -1.19
N SER A 117 -10.75 -9.05 -1.12
CA SER A 117 -10.72 -7.78 -1.86
C SER A 117 -9.53 -6.92 -1.42
N ASN A 118 -9.28 -6.81 -0.11
CA ASN A 118 -8.10 -6.08 0.37
C ASN A 118 -6.78 -6.71 -0.13
N ARG A 119 -6.75 -8.03 -0.32
CA ARG A 119 -5.59 -8.75 -0.84
C ARG A 119 -5.37 -8.47 -2.32
N GLU A 120 -6.44 -8.40 -3.10
CA GLU A 120 -6.42 -8.02 -4.51
C GLU A 120 -5.91 -6.58 -4.68
N GLU A 121 -6.43 -5.66 -3.88
CA GLU A 121 -5.98 -4.26 -3.92
C GLU A 121 -4.52 -4.08 -3.48
N LEU A 122 -4.02 -4.90 -2.55
CA LEU A 122 -2.59 -4.94 -2.23
C LEU A 122 -1.74 -5.37 -3.43
N PHE A 123 -2.25 -6.21 -4.34
CA PHE A 123 -1.56 -6.53 -5.59
C PHE A 123 -1.57 -5.36 -6.56
N ILE A 124 -2.69 -4.64 -6.67
CA ILE A 124 -2.77 -3.42 -7.50
C ILE A 124 -1.76 -2.37 -7.00
N TYR A 125 -1.74 -2.08 -5.70
CA TYR A 125 -0.75 -1.18 -5.10
C TYR A 125 0.69 -1.66 -5.33
N ARG A 126 0.95 -2.97 -5.18
CA ARG A 126 2.27 -3.55 -5.42
C ARG A 126 2.74 -3.30 -6.85
N ASP A 127 1.85 -3.45 -7.82
CA ASP A 127 2.19 -3.35 -9.24
C ASP A 127 2.35 -1.88 -9.63
N ALA A 128 1.46 -1.01 -9.18
CA ALA A 128 1.61 0.45 -9.27
C ALA A 128 2.99 0.89 -8.74
N LEU A 129 3.35 0.47 -7.52
CA LEU A 129 4.61 0.82 -6.88
C LEU A 129 5.87 0.29 -7.59
N LYS A 130 5.77 -0.64 -8.55
CA LYS A 130 6.93 -1.09 -9.34
C LYS A 130 7.18 -0.20 -10.57
N GLU A 131 6.15 0.49 -11.03
CA GLU A 131 6.21 1.30 -12.25
C GLU A 131 6.64 2.74 -11.99
N TYR A 132 6.49 3.21 -10.75
CA TYR A 132 6.95 4.52 -10.27
C TYR A 132 8.37 4.48 -9.70
#